data_AF-A0A090LNZ3-F1
#
_entry.id   AF-A0A090LNZ3-F1
#
_cell.length_a   1.000
_cell.length_b   1.000
_cell.length_c   1.000
_cell.angle_alpha   90.00
_cell.angle_beta   90.00
_cell.angle_gamma   90.00
#
_symmetry.space_group_name_H-M   'P 1'
#
loop_
_entity.id
_entity.type
_entity.pdbx_description
1 polymer ?
#
loop_
_entity_poly.entity_id
_entity_poly.type
_entity_poly.pdbx_seq_one_letter_code
_entity_poly.pdbx_strand_id
1 'polypeptide(L)'
;MNFSFFNYIIFLYSFIQVTFSCAPFNCPKYSNDVTITFTIEPRLSITYTPGKKYHSDQHSSKKELAKFLKEIIDNAVQDLRNKHKVNAHQLIVGTSVNEKQSNLLNVTIIDNECLYDCNYRKSYAPAGSYFMDGNIIKKRLEDGICLNGEIVHEKAVNAISTIVFNVSVRPLDKRVFCVTHWNIFADTVQQRMIRGSRGNFIGKYKLAKQ
;
A
#
# COMPACT_ATOMS: atom_id res chain seq x y z
N MET A 1 53.75 -21.86 38.00
CA MET A 1 53.03 -20.60 37.73
C MET A 1 53.02 -20.36 36.22
N ASN A 2 52.00 -19.65 35.71
CA ASN A 2 51.69 -19.34 34.30
C ASN A 2 50.71 -20.27 33.56
N PHE A 3 49.76 -20.88 34.28
CA PHE A 3 48.56 -21.49 33.69
C PHE A 3 47.33 -20.54 33.70
N SER A 4 47.58 -19.22 33.79
CA SER A 4 46.51 -18.23 33.96
C SER A 4 46.44 -17.20 32.82
N PHE A 5 47.45 -17.10 31.94
CA PHE A 5 47.44 -16.14 30.83
C PHE A 5 46.76 -16.65 29.55
N PHE A 6 46.71 -17.97 29.33
CA PHE A 6 46.14 -18.53 28.08
C PHE A 6 44.61 -18.64 28.09
N ASN A 7 43.99 -18.71 29.28
CA ASN A 7 42.53 -18.78 29.42
C ASN A 7 41.83 -17.42 29.30
N TYR A 8 42.54 -16.30 29.40
CA TYR A 8 41.94 -14.97 29.28
C TYR A 8 41.81 -14.51 27.81
N ILE A 9 42.70 -14.98 26.93
CA ILE A 9 42.68 -14.59 25.50
C ILE A 9 41.60 -15.36 24.73
N ILE A 10 41.30 -16.61 25.11
CA ILE A 10 40.23 -17.41 24.49
C ILE A 10 38.84 -16.92 24.94
N PHE A 11 38.71 -16.36 26.15
CA PHE A 11 37.48 -15.72 26.61
C PHE A 11 37.23 -14.35 25.95
N LEU A 12 38.28 -13.64 25.55
CA LEU A 12 38.14 -12.38 24.79
C LEU A 12 37.79 -12.60 23.31
N TYR A 13 38.22 -13.71 22.70
CA TYR A 13 37.86 -14.04 21.31
C TYR A 13 36.47 -14.67 21.15
N SER A 14 35.97 -15.36 22.18
CA SER A 14 34.62 -15.94 22.18
C SER A 14 33.52 -14.91 22.48
N PHE A 15 33.87 -13.71 22.96
CA PHE A 15 32.95 -12.57 23.05
C PHE A 15 32.82 -11.75 21.75
N ILE A 16 33.63 -12.04 20.72
CA ILE A 16 33.69 -11.22 19.50
C ILE A 16 32.79 -11.75 18.36
N GLN A 17 32.18 -12.94 18.44
CA GLN A 17 31.48 -13.50 17.26
C GLN A 17 30.09 -14.13 17.43
N VAL A 18 29.37 -13.97 18.55
CA VAL A 18 27.99 -14.50 18.62
C VAL A 18 27.00 -13.54 19.27
N THR A 19 26.78 -12.38 18.65
CA THR A 19 25.48 -11.68 18.67
C THR A 19 25.29 -10.87 17.38
N PHE A 20 24.85 -11.55 16.32
CA PHE A 20 23.94 -11.05 15.28
C PHE A 20 24.11 -9.58 14.77
N SER A 21 24.81 -9.47 13.64
CA SER A 21 24.36 -8.79 12.40
C SER A 21 23.43 -7.58 12.53
N CYS A 22 24.00 -6.39 12.28
CA CYS A 22 23.40 -5.06 12.22
C CYS A 22 23.06 -4.46 13.59
N ALA A 23 24.00 -3.67 14.15
CA ALA A 23 23.62 -2.58 15.04
C ALA A 23 22.49 -1.79 14.36
N PRO A 24 21.34 -1.54 15.01
CA PRO A 24 20.13 -1.07 14.35
C PRO A 24 20.23 0.35 13.76
N PHE A 25 21.41 0.96 13.71
CA PHE A 25 21.62 2.31 13.18
C PHE A 25 22.97 2.51 12.46
N ASN A 26 23.70 1.44 12.10
CA ASN A 26 24.91 1.54 11.24
C ASN A 26 24.56 1.68 9.75
N CYS A 27 23.52 2.45 9.45
CA CYS A 27 23.08 2.73 8.09
C CYS A 27 23.05 4.25 7.87
N PRO A 28 23.40 4.74 6.66
CA PRO A 28 23.37 6.17 6.37
C PRO A 28 22.01 6.78 6.67
N LYS A 29 22.01 7.88 7.43
CA LYS A 29 20.80 8.63 7.79
C LYS A 29 20.04 9.04 6.52
N TYR A 30 18.72 8.87 6.52
CA TYR A 30 17.87 9.23 5.39
C TYR A 30 16.95 10.41 5.70
N SER A 31 15.92 10.17 6.50
CA SER A 31 14.92 11.15 6.94
C SER A 31 14.06 10.56 8.05
N ASN A 32 13.51 11.41 8.90
CA ASN A 32 12.45 11.07 9.84
C ASN A 32 11.05 11.35 9.30
N ASP A 33 10.95 11.91 8.09
CA ASP A 33 9.72 12.24 7.39
C ASP A 33 9.84 11.74 5.95
N VAL A 34 8.98 10.80 5.57
CA VAL A 34 9.03 10.18 4.24
C VAL A 34 7.65 10.04 3.63
N THR A 35 7.63 10.02 2.32
CA THR A 35 6.47 9.62 1.54
C THR A 35 6.71 8.25 0.94
N ILE A 36 5.73 7.35 1.07
CA ILE A 36 5.76 5.99 0.55
C ILE A 36 4.67 5.86 -0.49
N THR A 37 5.06 5.58 -1.74
CA THR A 37 4.14 5.46 -2.86
C THR A 37 4.03 4.01 -3.30
N PHE A 38 2.80 3.51 -3.38
CA PHE A 38 2.45 2.21 -3.93
C PHE A 38 1.62 2.37 -5.20
N THR A 39 1.96 1.64 -6.25
CA THR A 39 1.14 1.52 -7.46
C THR A 39 0.51 0.14 -7.46
N ILE A 40 -0.82 0.08 -7.59
CA ILE A 40 -1.56 -1.17 -7.48
C ILE A 40 -2.64 -1.30 -8.54
N GLU A 41 -2.96 -2.53 -8.91
CA GLU A 41 -4.25 -2.92 -9.48
C GLU A 41 -5.19 -3.20 -8.30
N PRO A 42 -6.09 -2.27 -7.96
CA PRO A 42 -6.87 -2.38 -6.74
C PRO A 42 -7.96 -3.44 -6.88
N ARG A 43 -8.30 -4.08 -5.76
CA ARG A 43 -9.62 -4.70 -5.60
C ARG A 43 -10.65 -3.65 -5.20
N LEU A 44 -11.94 -4.01 -5.24
CA LEU A 44 -13.04 -3.14 -4.83
C LEU A 44 -12.83 -2.56 -3.41
N SER A 45 -12.21 -3.31 -2.49
CA SER A 45 -11.84 -2.84 -1.15
C SER A 45 -10.83 -1.70 -1.07
N ILE A 46 -10.24 -1.30 -2.20
CA ILE A 46 -9.34 -0.14 -2.32
C ILE A 46 -9.92 0.89 -3.30
N THR A 47 -11.24 0.89 -3.45
CA THR A 47 -12.00 1.85 -4.25
C THR A 47 -13.14 2.43 -3.44
N TYR A 48 -13.75 3.49 -3.95
CA TYR A 48 -14.96 4.05 -3.35
C TYR A 48 -15.98 4.38 -4.43
N THR A 49 -17.24 4.49 -4.03
CA THR A 49 -18.33 4.90 -4.91
C THR A 49 -19.29 5.79 -4.13
N PRO A 50 -19.36 7.10 -4.43
CA PRO A 50 -20.32 7.97 -3.77
C PRO A 50 -21.73 7.63 -4.24
N GLY A 51 -22.65 7.44 -3.29
CA GLY A 51 -24.08 7.25 -3.56
C GLY A 51 -24.62 5.88 -3.17
N LYS A 52 -25.76 5.48 -3.75
CA LYS A 52 -26.50 4.25 -3.36
C LYS A 52 -26.11 2.99 -4.16
N LYS A 53 -25.28 3.13 -5.20
CA LYS A 53 -24.85 2.02 -6.09
C LYS A 53 -23.41 1.58 -5.80
N TYR A 54 -23.04 1.40 -4.53
CA TYR A 54 -21.72 0.90 -4.16
C TYR A 54 -21.79 -0.61 -3.88
N HIS A 55 -20.79 -1.36 -4.32
CA HIS A 55 -20.66 -2.78 -3.99
C HIS A 55 -20.35 -2.92 -2.48
N SER A 56 -20.74 -4.02 -1.84
CA SER A 56 -20.48 -4.24 -0.39
C SER A 56 -19.00 -4.18 -0.02
N ASP A 57 -18.14 -4.46 -0.98
CA ASP A 57 -16.69 -4.44 -0.82
C ASP A 57 -16.07 -3.07 -1.10
N GLN A 58 -16.84 -2.05 -1.46
CA GLN A 58 -16.37 -0.69 -1.70
C GLN A 58 -16.65 0.22 -0.51
N HIS A 59 -15.86 1.29 -0.40
CA HIS A 59 -16.14 2.35 0.57
C HIS A 59 -17.19 3.31 0.02
N SER A 60 -18.04 3.85 0.90
CA SER A 60 -19.12 4.76 0.46
C SER A 60 -18.61 6.15 0.07
N SER A 61 -17.38 6.48 0.46
CA SER A 61 -16.77 7.77 0.16
C SER A 61 -15.25 7.72 0.12
N LYS A 62 -14.64 8.73 -0.52
CA LYS A 62 -13.18 8.92 -0.53
C LYS A 62 -12.61 8.99 0.88
N LYS A 63 -13.31 9.67 1.79
CA LYS A 63 -12.90 9.85 3.20
C LYS A 63 -12.86 8.53 3.95
N GLU A 64 -13.85 7.66 3.74
CA GLU A 64 -13.87 6.33 4.35
C GLU A 64 -12.75 5.44 3.83
N LEU A 65 -12.50 5.45 2.51
CA LEU A 65 -11.36 4.76 1.94
C LEU A 65 -10.03 5.28 2.51
N ALA A 66 -9.86 6.61 2.62
CA ALA A 66 -8.66 7.21 3.20
C ALA A 66 -8.48 6.81 4.68
N LYS A 67 -9.56 6.76 5.46
CA LYS A 67 -9.52 6.27 6.85
C LYS A 67 -9.10 4.80 6.91
N PHE A 68 -9.69 3.95 6.07
CA PHE A 68 -9.33 2.54 5.99
C PHE A 68 -7.87 2.31 5.60
N LEU A 69 -7.37 3.06 4.60
CA LEU A 69 -5.96 3.04 4.21
C LEU A 69 -5.05 3.51 5.36
N LYS A 70 -5.47 4.53 6.13
CA LYS A 70 -4.77 4.97 7.33
C LYS A 70 -4.72 3.85 8.40
N GLU A 71 -5.81 3.13 8.60
CA GLU A 71 -5.85 2.00 9.54
C GLU A 71 -4.89 0.88 9.13
N ILE A 72 -4.70 0.62 7.83
CA ILE A 72 -3.71 -0.36 7.35
C ILE A 72 -2.30 0.02 7.78
N ILE A 73 -1.91 1.30 7.59
CA ILE A 73 -0.56 1.76 7.93
C ILE A 73 -0.36 1.90 9.45
N ASP A 74 -1.38 2.33 10.19
CA ASP A 74 -1.35 2.37 11.66
C ASP A 74 -1.14 0.97 12.24
N ASN A 75 -1.83 -0.02 11.70
CA ASN A 75 -1.65 -1.39 12.13
C ASN A 75 -0.26 -1.94 11.78
N ALA A 76 0.32 -1.56 10.63
CA ALA A 76 1.70 -1.91 10.29
C ALA A 76 2.71 -1.30 11.29
N VAL A 77 2.45 -0.08 11.78
CA VAL A 77 3.22 0.53 12.88
C VAL A 77 3.10 -0.32 14.14
N GLN A 78 1.90 -0.73 14.52
CA GLN A 78 1.69 -1.54 15.73
C GLN A 78 2.36 -2.93 15.61
N ASP A 79 2.27 -3.58 14.46
CA ASP A 79 2.94 -4.87 14.22
C ASP A 79 4.46 -4.76 14.43
N LEU A 80 5.08 -3.72 13.89
CA LEU A 80 6.51 -3.48 14.04
C LEU A 80 6.88 -3.14 15.49
N ARG A 81 6.08 -2.32 16.17
CA ARG A 81 6.28 -2.03 17.60
C ARG A 81 6.23 -3.29 18.45
N ASN A 82 5.24 -4.14 18.22
CA ASN A 82 5.08 -5.40 18.94
C ASN A 82 6.23 -6.36 18.64
N LYS A 83 6.61 -6.50 17.37
CA LYS A 83 7.72 -7.35 16.94
C LYS A 83 9.06 -6.94 17.55
N HIS A 84 9.32 -5.64 17.63
CA HIS A 84 10.58 -5.08 18.13
C HIS A 84 10.53 -4.65 19.60
N LYS A 85 9.40 -4.87 20.29
CA LYS A 85 9.15 -4.46 21.68
C LYS A 85 9.44 -2.97 21.93
N VAL A 86 9.06 -2.11 20.98
CA VAL A 86 9.25 -0.65 21.06
C VAL A 86 8.01 0.01 21.66
N ASN A 87 8.21 0.76 22.75
CA ASN A 87 7.13 1.52 23.39
C ASN A 87 6.81 2.80 22.60
N ALA A 88 5.54 3.22 22.59
CA ALA A 88 5.08 4.49 22.03
C ALA A 88 5.86 5.72 22.51
N HIS A 89 6.32 5.71 23.78
CA HIS A 89 7.12 6.81 24.34
C HIS A 89 8.55 6.84 23.80
N GLN A 90 9.08 5.72 23.31
CA GLN A 90 10.43 5.63 22.75
C GLN A 90 10.47 6.08 21.28
N LEU A 91 9.37 5.89 20.55
CA LEU A 91 9.26 6.22 19.13
C LEU A 91 7.84 6.66 18.80
N ILE A 92 7.62 7.97 18.67
CA ILE A 92 6.33 8.51 18.21
C ILE A 92 6.28 8.35 16.69
N VAL A 93 5.16 7.85 16.16
CA VAL A 93 4.97 7.66 14.71
C VAL A 93 3.68 8.37 14.29
N GLY A 94 3.79 9.27 13.33
CA GLY A 94 2.65 9.90 12.66
C GLY A 94 2.44 9.28 11.28
N THR A 95 1.17 9.02 10.93
CA THR A 95 0.79 8.45 9.63
C THR A 95 -0.38 9.25 9.04
N SER A 96 -0.37 9.41 7.73
CA SER A 96 -1.54 9.92 7.00
C SER A 96 -1.53 9.45 5.55
N VAL A 97 -2.71 9.43 4.94
CA VAL A 97 -2.84 9.26 3.48
C VAL A 97 -2.70 10.64 2.84
N ASN A 98 -1.79 10.76 1.88
CA ASN A 98 -1.66 11.97 1.08
C ASN A 98 -2.72 11.94 -0.03
N GLU A 99 -3.94 12.40 0.27
CA GLU A 99 -5.06 12.38 -0.68
C GLU A 99 -4.86 13.25 -1.92
N LYS A 100 -3.92 14.21 -1.89
CA LYS A 100 -3.58 15.07 -3.03
C LYS A 100 -2.66 14.36 -4.02
N GLN A 101 -1.72 13.57 -3.52
CA GLN A 101 -0.79 12.79 -4.36
C GLN A 101 -1.32 11.39 -4.67
N SER A 102 -2.28 10.89 -3.90
CA SER A 102 -2.94 9.61 -4.15
C SER A 102 -3.99 9.75 -5.25
N ASN A 103 -3.98 8.82 -6.20
CA ASN A 103 -5.07 8.62 -7.16
C ASN A 103 -6.01 7.53 -6.62
N LEU A 104 -6.81 7.89 -5.62
CA LEU A 104 -7.84 6.99 -5.07
C LEU A 104 -8.99 6.87 -6.07
N LEU A 105 -9.31 5.65 -6.49
CA LEU A 105 -10.26 5.43 -7.57
C LEU A 105 -11.73 5.51 -7.10
N ASN A 106 -12.49 6.40 -7.73
CA ASN A 106 -13.94 6.38 -7.73
C ASN A 106 -14.41 5.39 -8.81
N VAL A 107 -15.02 4.28 -8.41
CA VAL A 107 -15.38 3.19 -9.33
C VAL A 107 -16.86 2.88 -9.16
N THR A 108 -17.66 3.18 -10.19
CA THR A 108 -19.00 2.60 -10.32
C THR A 108 -18.89 1.42 -11.28
N ILE A 109 -19.19 0.22 -10.80
CA ILE A 109 -19.17 -0.98 -11.63
C ILE A 109 -20.44 -1.01 -12.49
N ILE A 110 -20.24 -1.15 -13.80
CA ILE A 110 -21.28 -1.28 -14.81
C ILE A 110 -21.00 -2.59 -15.55
N ASP A 111 -21.49 -3.68 -14.97
CA ASP A 111 -21.33 -5.03 -15.51
C ASP A 111 -22.45 -5.32 -16.50
N ASN A 112 -22.09 -5.69 -17.74
CA ASN A 112 -23.00 -6.15 -18.79
C ASN A 112 -24.23 -5.24 -19.09
N GLU A 113 -24.22 -3.98 -18.66
CA GLU A 113 -25.27 -3.03 -19.02
C GLU A 113 -24.89 -2.31 -20.32
N CYS A 114 -25.55 -2.72 -21.41
CA CYS A 114 -25.57 -1.97 -22.65
C CYS A 114 -26.54 -0.80 -22.52
N LEU A 115 -26.01 0.42 -22.67
CA LEU A 115 -26.80 1.64 -22.70
C LEU A 115 -27.20 1.98 -24.13
N TYR A 116 -28.31 2.67 -24.29
CA TYR A 116 -28.72 3.20 -25.60
C TYR A 116 -28.15 4.61 -25.81
N ASP A 117 -27.82 4.94 -27.06
CA ASP A 117 -27.54 6.31 -27.46
C ASP A 117 -28.79 7.19 -27.30
N CYS A 118 -28.61 8.52 -27.32
CA CYS A 118 -29.73 9.46 -27.12
C CYS A 118 -30.86 9.30 -28.16
N ASN A 119 -30.56 8.66 -29.30
CA ASN A 119 -31.50 8.40 -30.38
C ASN A 119 -32.08 6.98 -30.36
N TYR A 120 -31.72 6.14 -29.38
CA TYR A 120 -32.13 4.73 -29.23
C TYR A 120 -31.85 3.86 -30.47
N ARG A 121 -30.83 4.19 -31.25
CA ARG A 121 -30.42 3.49 -32.48
C ARG A 121 -29.27 2.52 -32.25
N LYS A 122 -28.45 2.75 -31.22
CA LYS A 122 -27.28 1.93 -30.91
C LYS A 122 -27.24 1.62 -29.44
N SER A 123 -27.04 0.35 -29.11
CA SER A 123 -26.63 -0.09 -27.78
C SER A 123 -25.11 -0.14 -27.69
N TYR A 124 -24.53 0.36 -26.60
CA TYR A 124 -23.09 0.38 -26.39
C TYR A 124 -22.76 0.31 -24.89
N ALA A 125 -21.55 -0.16 -24.58
CA ALA A 125 -20.99 -0.10 -23.24
C ALA A 125 -20.06 1.13 -23.15
N PRO A 126 -20.34 2.15 -22.32
CA PRO A 126 -19.63 3.43 -22.41
C PRO A 126 -18.13 3.33 -22.14
N ALA A 127 -17.34 4.06 -22.94
CA ALA A 127 -15.94 4.30 -22.67
C ALA A 127 -15.74 4.94 -21.28
N GLY A 128 -14.66 4.58 -20.62
CA GLY A 128 -14.33 5.09 -19.28
C GLY A 128 -15.11 4.46 -18.13
N SER A 129 -16.13 3.64 -18.41
CA SER A 129 -16.81 2.82 -17.40
C SER A 129 -15.89 1.73 -16.85
N TYR A 130 -16.19 1.29 -15.63
CA TYR A 130 -15.48 0.18 -14.98
C TYR A 130 -16.36 -1.06 -14.94
N PHE A 131 -15.72 -2.23 -15.02
CA PHE A 131 -16.38 -3.52 -14.89
C PHE A 131 -15.43 -4.52 -14.23
N MET A 132 -15.99 -5.63 -13.76
CA MET A 132 -15.22 -6.73 -13.18
C MET A 132 -14.91 -7.78 -14.24
N ASP A 133 -13.62 -8.12 -14.39
CA ASP A 133 -13.18 -9.33 -15.09
C ASP A 133 -12.52 -10.26 -14.07
N GLY A 134 -13.32 -11.23 -13.59
CA GLY A 134 -12.99 -12.01 -12.40
C GLY A 134 -12.81 -11.11 -11.17
N ASN A 135 -11.58 -11.05 -10.63
CA ASN A 135 -11.23 -10.23 -9.48
C ASN A 135 -10.48 -8.93 -9.84
N ILE A 136 -10.37 -8.63 -11.13
CA ILE A 136 -9.63 -7.47 -11.65
C ILE A 136 -10.63 -6.42 -12.10
N ILE A 137 -10.44 -5.20 -11.61
CA ILE A 137 -11.21 -4.05 -12.08
C ILE A 137 -10.60 -3.62 -13.41
N LYS A 138 -11.41 -3.58 -14.47
CA LYS A 138 -11.01 -3.06 -15.78
C LYS A 138 -11.73 -1.76 -16.11
N LYS A 139 -11.08 -0.91 -16.87
CA LYS A 139 -11.62 0.34 -17.42
C LYS A 139 -11.71 0.22 -18.94
N ARG A 140 -12.90 0.49 -19.49
CA ARG A 140 -13.11 0.53 -20.95
C ARG A 140 -12.37 1.72 -21.56
N LEU A 141 -11.61 1.47 -22.62
CA LEU A 141 -10.87 2.51 -23.34
C LEU A 141 -11.71 3.18 -24.42
N GLU A 142 -12.64 2.44 -25.01
CA GLU A 142 -13.55 2.89 -26.06
C GLU A 142 -14.95 2.33 -25.80
N ASP A 143 -15.93 2.84 -26.53
CA ASP A 143 -17.30 2.35 -26.44
C ASP A 143 -17.35 0.90 -26.95
N GLY A 144 -17.79 0.00 -26.08
CA GLY A 144 -17.99 -1.41 -26.42
C GLY A 144 -19.19 -1.58 -27.34
N ILE A 145 -19.08 -2.46 -28.33
CA ILE A 145 -20.16 -2.78 -29.24
C ILE A 145 -21.07 -3.80 -28.57
N CYS A 146 -22.36 -3.45 -28.44
CA CYS A 146 -23.37 -4.36 -27.96
C CYS A 146 -24.23 -4.91 -29.11
N LEU A 147 -24.45 -6.22 -29.12
CA LEU A 147 -25.42 -6.91 -29.99
C LEU A 147 -26.36 -7.71 -29.10
N ASN A 148 -27.68 -7.55 -29.30
CA ASN A 148 -28.71 -8.22 -28.51
C ASN A 148 -28.58 -8.02 -26.98
N GLY A 149 -28.04 -6.87 -26.55
CA GLY A 149 -27.83 -6.56 -25.14
C GLY A 149 -26.56 -7.18 -24.53
N GLU A 150 -25.76 -7.90 -25.31
CA GLU A 150 -24.47 -8.44 -24.89
C GLU A 150 -23.31 -7.67 -25.51
N ILE A 151 -22.24 -7.48 -24.74
CA ILE A 151 -21.01 -6.83 -25.21
C ILE A 151 -20.22 -7.84 -26.03
N VAL A 152 -20.08 -7.60 -27.34
CA VAL A 152 -19.40 -8.52 -28.27
C VAL A 152 -17.97 -8.09 -28.56
N HIS A 153 -17.70 -6.79 -28.48
CA HIS A 153 -16.35 -6.26 -28.61
C HIS A 153 -16.11 -5.17 -27.57
N GLU A 154 -15.07 -5.34 -26.77
CA GLU A 154 -14.59 -4.30 -25.86
C GLU A 154 -13.06 -4.28 -25.79
N LYS A 155 -12.53 -3.07 -25.66
CA LYS A 155 -11.12 -2.84 -25.40
C LYS A 155 -10.98 -2.20 -24.03
N ALA A 156 -10.24 -2.87 -23.16
CA ALA A 156 -10.12 -2.47 -21.77
C ALA A 156 -8.70 -2.64 -21.23
N VAL A 157 -8.40 -1.90 -20.17
CA VAL A 157 -7.14 -2.00 -19.43
C VAL A 157 -7.42 -2.19 -17.94
N ASN A 158 -6.47 -2.77 -17.22
CA ASN A 158 -6.57 -2.89 -15.77
C ASN A 158 -6.61 -1.48 -15.15
N ALA A 159 -7.50 -1.30 -14.17
CA ALA A 159 -7.54 -0.08 -13.40
C ALA A 159 -6.29 0.01 -12.51
N ILE A 160 -5.65 1.18 -12.48
CA ILE A 160 -4.44 1.42 -11.69
C ILE A 160 -4.72 2.53 -10.69
N SER A 161 -4.43 2.25 -9.42
CA SER A 161 -4.48 3.19 -8.31
C SER A 161 -3.08 3.50 -7.81
N THR A 162 -2.85 4.75 -7.40
CA THR A 162 -1.61 5.14 -6.72
C THR A 162 -1.96 5.59 -5.31
N ILE A 163 -1.37 4.93 -4.32
CA ILE A 163 -1.62 5.21 -2.91
C ILE A 163 -0.34 5.78 -2.32
N VAL A 164 -0.47 6.96 -1.74
CA VAL A 164 0.65 7.72 -1.18
C VAL A 164 0.42 7.93 0.30
N PHE A 165 1.33 7.43 1.12
CA PHE A 165 1.33 7.62 2.56
C PHE A 165 2.43 8.60 2.98
N ASN A 166 2.10 9.50 3.89
CA ASN A 166 3.07 10.30 4.61
C ASN A 166 3.31 9.66 5.98
N VAL A 167 4.57 9.45 6.31
CA VAL A 167 4.98 8.83 7.58
C VAL A 167 6.05 9.67 8.22
N SER A 168 5.86 9.98 9.50
CA SER A 168 6.81 10.69 10.32
C SER A 168 7.18 9.84 11.54
N VAL A 169 8.45 9.85 11.91
CA VAL A 169 8.96 9.18 13.11
C VAL A 169 9.72 10.18 13.97
N ARG A 170 9.53 10.09 15.29
CA ARG A 170 10.21 10.93 16.29
C ARG A 170 10.73 10.03 17.41
N PRO A 171 11.96 9.50 17.27
CA PRO A 171 12.58 8.71 18.32
C PRO A 171 13.09 9.60 19.45
N LEU A 172 13.01 9.11 20.69
CA LEU A 172 13.45 9.84 21.89
C LEU A 172 14.96 10.15 21.87
N ASP A 173 15.76 9.25 21.29
CA ASP A 173 17.22 9.37 21.18
C ASP A 173 17.67 10.29 20.03
N LYS A 174 16.73 10.98 19.36
CA LYS A 174 16.95 11.92 18.25
C LYS A 174 17.67 11.29 17.05
N ARG A 175 17.65 9.96 16.91
CA ARG A 175 18.21 9.30 15.73
C ARG A 175 17.38 9.60 14.48
N VAL A 176 18.02 9.44 13.33
CA VAL A 176 17.38 9.60 12.02
C VAL A 176 17.26 8.23 11.38
N PHE A 177 16.06 7.88 10.93
CA PHE A 177 15.82 6.63 10.23
C PHE A 177 16.59 6.59 8.91
N CYS A 178 17.13 5.41 8.58
CA CYS A 178 17.80 5.14 7.32
C CYS A 178 16.87 4.47 6.32
N VAL A 179 17.30 4.38 5.06
CA VAL A 179 16.51 3.76 3.97
C VAL A 179 16.13 2.31 4.30
N THR A 180 17.02 1.55 4.95
CA THR A 180 16.74 0.15 5.33
C THR A 180 15.54 0.02 6.25
N HIS A 181 15.40 0.92 7.25
CA HIS A 181 14.23 0.90 8.13
C HIS A 181 12.94 1.27 7.38
N TRP A 182 13.04 2.23 6.47
CA TRP A 182 11.90 2.61 5.64
C TRP A 182 11.49 1.51 4.66
N ASN A 183 12.44 0.74 4.13
CA ASN A 183 12.15 -0.45 3.32
C ASN A 183 11.43 -1.52 4.15
N ILE A 184 11.93 -1.84 5.35
CA ILE A 184 11.25 -2.80 6.25
C ILE A 184 9.81 -2.35 6.54
N PHE A 185 9.63 -1.05 6.79
CA PHE A 185 8.31 -0.48 7.04
C PHE A 185 7.39 -0.59 5.81
N ALA A 186 7.86 -0.17 4.64
CA ALA A 186 7.09 -0.22 3.40
C ALA A 186 6.77 -1.65 2.96
N ASP A 187 7.72 -2.59 3.12
CA ASP A 187 7.52 -4.03 2.92
C ASP A 187 6.41 -4.54 3.84
N THR A 188 6.40 -4.13 5.11
CA THR A 188 5.37 -4.54 6.08
C THR A 188 3.99 -4.07 5.66
N VAL A 189 3.86 -2.81 5.20
CA VAL A 189 2.60 -2.27 4.68
C VAL A 189 2.14 -3.05 3.44
N GLN A 190 3.05 -3.26 2.47
CA GLN A 190 2.76 -4.02 1.25
C GLN A 190 2.31 -5.45 1.56
N GLN A 191 3.01 -6.17 2.44
CA GLN A 191 2.65 -7.52 2.84
C GLN A 191 1.29 -7.58 3.54
N ARG A 192 0.95 -6.57 4.35
CA ARG A 192 -0.37 -6.47 4.99
C ARG A 192 -1.48 -6.29 3.96
N MET A 193 -1.27 -5.44 2.97
CA MET A 193 -2.20 -5.26 1.86
C MET A 193 -2.35 -6.53 1.00
N ILE A 194 -1.26 -7.26 0.73
CA ILE A 194 -1.30 -8.54 0.01
C ILE A 194 -2.12 -9.57 0.80
N ARG A 195 -1.84 -9.76 2.09
CA ARG A 195 -2.58 -10.70 2.96
C ARG A 195 -4.06 -10.36 3.06
N GLY A 196 -4.38 -9.06 3.10
CA GLY A 196 -5.76 -8.57 3.05
C GLY A 196 -6.43 -8.67 1.67
N SER A 197 -5.76 -9.25 0.68
CA SER A 197 -6.24 -9.35 -0.71
C SER A 197 -6.66 -7.99 -1.29
N ARG A 198 -5.88 -6.94 -1.04
CA ARG A 198 -6.25 -5.55 -1.38
C ARG A 198 -5.98 -5.16 -2.83
N GLY A 199 -5.22 -5.97 -3.55
CA GLY A 199 -4.87 -5.73 -4.95
C GLY A 199 -3.53 -6.37 -5.32
N ASN A 200 -3.15 -6.23 -6.58
CA ASN A 200 -1.83 -6.64 -7.07
C ASN A 200 -0.91 -5.43 -7.11
N PHE A 201 0.31 -5.54 -6.59
CA PHE A 201 1.28 -4.46 -6.64
C PHE A 201 2.02 -4.44 -7.96
N ILE A 202 2.10 -3.26 -8.58
CA ILE A 202 2.84 -3.04 -9.82
C ILE A 202 4.24 -2.55 -9.44
N GLY A 203 5.21 -3.46 -9.42
CA GLY A 203 6.59 -3.16 -9.06
C GLY A 203 6.81 -2.94 -7.56
N LYS A 204 7.92 -2.29 -7.22
CA LYS A 204 8.26 -1.92 -5.84
C LYS A 204 7.73 -0.53 -5.49
N TYR A 205 7.48 -0.31 -4.21
CA TYR A 205 7.19 1.03 -3.68
C TYR A 205 8.32 2.01 -3.93
N LYS A 206 7.99 3.29 -3.89
CA LYS A 206 8.94 4.40 -3.97
C LYS A 206 8.98 5.16 -2.65
N LEU A 207 10.19 5.43 -2.16
CA LEU A 207 10.44 6.27 -1.00
C LEU A 207 10.92 7.65 -1.44
N ALA A 208 10.36 8.71 -0.87
CA ALA A 208 10.81 10.08 -1.06
C ALA A 208 10.92 10.79 0.29
N LYS A 209 11.84 11.76 0.41
CA LYS A 209 11.86 12.66 1.57
C LYS A 209 10.73 13.68 1.42
N GLN A 210 10.10 14.05 2.52
CA GLN A 210 9.14 15.16 2.56
C GLN A 210 9.85 16.50 2.54
#